data_AF-A0A410RSY8-F1
#
_entry.id   AF-A0A410RSY8-F1
#
_cell.length_a   1.000
_cell.length_b   1.000
_cell.length_c   1.000
_cell.angle_alpha   90.00
_cell.angle_beta   90.00
_cell.angle_gamma   90.00
#
_symmetry.space_group_name_H-M   'P 1'
#
loop_
_entity.id
_entity.type
_entity.pdbx_description
1 polymer ?
#
loop_
_entity_poly.entity_id
_entity_poly.type
_entity_poly.pdbx_seq_one_letter_code
_entity_poly.pdbx_strand_id
1 'polypeptide(L)'
;MKKQQKQDRTSERGRFSAKRKKEAVLRLLKGEELDALSRELGVTAAVLSEWRERFLAGAEANLKSREPEAADDEVLRLKAMVGELMMKNELLAEKARLLEGNAPGFPWRKSRG
;
A
#
# COMPACT_ATOMS: atom_id res chain seq x y z
N MET A 1 0.45 -45.33 9.90
CA MET A 1 -0.48 -44.44 10.62
C MET A 1 -0.84 -43.28 9.69
N LYS A 2 -2.06 -43.25 9.15
CA LYS A 2 -2.57 -42.20 8.24
C LYS A 2 -3.66 -41.43 8.98
N LYS A 3 -3.45 -40.15 9.29
CA LYS A 3 -4.51 -39.25 9.76
C LYS A 3 -4.16 -37.80 9.45
N GLN A 4 -4.45 -37.32 8.23
CA GLN A 4 -4.83 -35.92 8.01
C GLN A 4 -5.55 -35.80 6.67
N GLN A 5 -6.82 -36.22 6.67
CA GLN A 5 -7.82 -35.75 5.73
C GLN A 5 -9.10 -35.56 6.52
N LYS A 6 -9.35 -34.31 6.94
CA LYS A 6 -10.69 -33.73 7.14
C LYS A 6 -10.53 -32.34 7.73
N GLN A 7 -10.68 -31.32 6.87
CA GLN A 7 -11.45 -30.08 7.07
C GLN A 7 -10.83 -28.96 6.24
N ASP A 8 -11.24 -28.85 4.97
CA ASP A 8 -11.54 -27.55 4.36
C ASP A 8 -12.58 -27.74 3.23
N ARG A 9 -13.51 -28.69 3.41
CA ARG A 9 -14.65 -28.86 2.49
C ARG A 9 -15.73 -27.87 2.88
N THR A 10 -15.53 -26.61 2.48
CA THR A 10 -16.53 -25.57 2.15
C THR A 10 -15.85 -24.19 2.28
N SER A 11 -15.11 -23.74 1.26
CA SER A 11 -14.81 -22.31 1.17
C SER A 11 -16.01 -21.61 0.55
N GLU A 12 -17.04 -21.32 1.35
CA GLU A 12 -18.00 -20.29 1.01
C GLU A 12 -17.25 -18.96 0.86
N ARG A 13 -16.94 -18.58 -0.38
CA ARG A 13 -16.65 -17.20 -0.87
C ARG A 13 -15.80 -16.31 0.05
N GLY A 14 -14.82 -16.90 0.74
CA GLY A 14 -13.90 -16.20 1.62
C GLY A 14 -12.70 -15.61 0.87
N ARG A 15 -12.22 -14.46 1.33
CA ARG A 15 -11.00 -13.82 0.81
C ARG A 15 -9.80 -14.78 0.97
N PHE A 16 -9.19 -15.18 -0.14
CA PHE A 16 -7.94 -15.95 -0.10
C PHE A 16 -6.82 -15.11 0.52
N SER A 17 -6.15 -15.65 1.53
CA SER A 17 -4.97 -15.04 2.12
C SER A 17 -3.81 -15.02 1.12
N ALA A 18 -2.89 -14.07 1.27
CA ALA A 18 -1.71 -13.97 0.41
C ALA A 18 -0.89 -15.28 0.41
N LYS A 19 -0.80 -15.96 1.56
CA LYS A 19 -0.13 -17.26 1.71
C LYS A 19 -0.81 -18.35 0.87
N ARG A 20 -2.15 -18.47 0.90
CA ARG A 20 -2.88 -19.45 0.07
C ARG A 20 -2.76 -19.15 -1.42
N LYS A 21 -2.79 -17.87 -1.81
CA LYS A 21 -2.57 -17.47 -3.22
C LYS A 21 -1.18 -17.86 -3.70
N LYS A 22 -0.14 -17.59 -2.89
CA LYS A 22 1.25 -18.01 -3.18
C LYS A 22 1.34 -19.53 -3.38
N GLU A 23 0.74 -20.31 -2.48
CA GLU A 23 0.77 -21.77 -2.58
C GLU A 23 0.09 -22.28 -3.86
N ALA A 24 -1.08 -21.74 -4.20
CA ALA A 24 -1.76 -22.07 -5.46
C ALA A 24 -0.89 -21.75 -6.69
N VAL A 25 -0.23 -20.59 -6.71
CA VAL A 25 0.68 -20.22 -7.81
C VAL A 25 1.90 -21.16 -7.88
N LEU A 26 2.49 -21.53 -6.74
CA LEU A 26 3.61 -22.47 -6.72
C LEU A 26 3.24 -23.86 -7.25
N ARG A 27 2.00 -24.31 -7.01
CA ARG A 27 1.46 -25.56 -7.58
C ARG A 27 1.37 -25.48 -9.11
N LEU A 28 0.86 -24.38 -9.65
CA LEU A 28 0.85 -24.14 -11.10
C LEU A 28 2.26 -24.11 -11.70
N LEU A 29 3.23 -23.47 -11.03
CA LEU A 29 4.62 -23.42 -11.50
C LEU A 29 5.33 -24.79 -11.45
N LYS A 30 4.85 -25.71 -10.62
CA LYS A 30 5.31 -27.12 -10.57
C LYS A 30 4.67 -28.00 -11.65
N GLY A 31 3.80 -27.44 -12.49
CA GLY A 31 3.16 -28.14 -13.59
C GLY A 31 1.82 -28.78 -13.26
N GLU A 32 1.18 -28.41 -12.15
CA GLU A 32 -0.20 -28.83 -11.90
C GLU A 32 -1.17 -28.16 -12.88
N GLU A 33 -2.13 -28.95 -13.37
CA GLU A 33 -3.12 -28.49 -14.35
C GLU A 33 -4.06 -27.42 -13.77
N LEU A 34 -4.26 -26.34 -14.52
CA LEU A 34 -5.02 -25.17 -14.09
C LEU A 34 -6.47 -25.52 -13.74
N ASP A 35 -7.11 -26.33 -14.58
CA ASP A 35 -8.51 -26.73 -14.40
C ASP A 35 -8.70 -27.70 -13.22
N ALA A 36 -7.73 -28.57 -12.98
CA ALA A 36 -7.74 -29.47 -11.83
C ALA A 36 -7.62 -28.68 -10.53
N LEU A 37 -6.67 -27.75 -10.47
CA LEU A 37 -6.45 -26.89 -9.31
C LEU A 37 -7.62 -25.93 -9.07
N SER A 38 -8.24 -25.41 -10.13
CA SER A 38 -9.44 -24.57 -10.07
C SER A 38 -10.59 -25.29 -9.35
N ARG A 39 -10.86 -26.54 -9.74
CA ARG A 39 -11.93 -27.36 -9.13
C ARG A 39 -11.63 -27.71 -7.68
N GLU A 40 -10.37 -28.02 -7.37
CA GLU A 40 -9.95 -28.34 -6.00
C GLU A 40 -10.10 -27.14 -5.06
N LEU A 41 -9.66 -25.95 -5.49
CA LEU A 41 -9.65 -24.75 -4.67
C LEU A 41 -10.99 -23.99 -4.68
N GLY A 42 -11.93 -24.37 -5.55
CA GLY A 42 -13.19 -23.64 -5.73
C GLY A 42 -12.99 -22.21 -6.27
N VAL A 43 -11.90 -21.97 -6.99
CA VAL A 43 -11.53 -20.68 -7.60
C VAL A 43 -11.53 -20.85 -9.10
N THR A 44 -12.03 -19.87 -9.86
CA THR A 44 -12.05 -19.99 -11.33
C THR A 44 -10.63 -20.02 -11.91
N ALA A 45 -10.46 -20.75 -13.01
CA ALA A 45 -9.21 -20.80 -13.76
C ALA A 45 -8.71 -19.38 -14.13
N ALA A 46 -9.62 -18.47 -14.49
CA ALA A 46 -9.29 -17.07 -14.76
C ALA A 46 -8.64 -16.35 -13.56
N VAL A 47 -9.17 -16.54 -12.35
CA VAL A 47 -8.61 -15.92 -11.13
C VAL A 47 -7.27 -16.55 -10.75
N LEU A 48 -7.10 -17.86 -10.97
CA LEU A 48 -5.81 -18.53 -10.77
C LEU A 48 -4.75 -18.04 -11.76
N SER A 49 -5.11 -17.87 -13.04
CA SER A 49 -4.24 -17.27 -14.05
C SER A 49 -3.83 -15.85 -13.67
N GLU A 50 -4.79 -15.02 -13.24
CA GLU A 50 -4.52 -13.66 -12.78
C GLU A 50 -3.55 -13.65 -11.59
N TRP A 51 -3.71 -14.56 -10.61
CA TRP A 51 -2.75 -14.64 -9.50
C TRP A 51 -1.36 -15.03 -9.96
N ARG A 52 -1.25 -15.95 -10.93
CA ARG A 52 0.03 -16.35 -11.52
C ARG A 52 0.69 -15.17 -12.23
N GLU A 53 -0.04 -14.44 -13.05
CA GLU A 53 0.46 -13.26 -13.77
C GLU A 53 0.95 -12.16 -12.81
N ARG A 54 0.13 -11.82 -11.80
CA ARG A 54 0.51 -10.82 -10.79
C ARG A 54 1.72 -11.27 -9.97
N PHE A 55 1.82 -12.55 -9.64
CA PHE A 55 2.97 -13.10 -8.92
C PHE A 55 4.24 -12.99 -9.75
N LEU A 56 4.20 -13.35 -11.04
CA LEU A 56 5.35 -13.26 -11.95
C LEU A 56 5.78 -11.81 -12.20
N ALA A 57 4.84 -10.91 -12.45
CA ALA A 57 5.12 -9.48 -12.59
C ALA A 57 5.75 -8.88 -11.33
N GLY A 58 5.22 -9.25 -10.15
CA GLY A 58 5.80 -8.84 -8.87
C GLY A 58 7.20 -9.42 -8.64
N ALA A 59 7.42 -10.70 -8.97
CA ALA A 59 8.73 -11.34 -8.87
C ALA A 59 9.75 -10.67 -9.80
N GLU A 60 9.38 -10.38 -11.06
CA GLU A 60 10.22 -9.66 -12.01
C GLU A 60 10.56 -8.25 -11.53
N ALA A 61 9.58 -7.51 -11.01
CA ALA A 61 9.81 -6.19 -10.43
C ALA A 61 10.79 -6.24 -9.25
N ASN A 62 10.64 -7.23 -8.36
CA ASN A 62 11.55 -7.45 -7.23
C ASN A 62 12.97 -7.82 -7.68
N LEU A 63 13.13 -8.59 -8.76
CA LEU A 63 14.44 -8.91 -9.31
C LEU A 63 15.10 -7.71 -10.02
N LYS A 64 14.29 -6.81 -10.58
CA LYS A 64 14.74 -5.55 -11.20
C LYS A 64 15.12 -4.49 -10.17
N SER A 65 14.42 -4.44 -9.03
CA SER A 65 14.81 -3.60 -7.90
C SER A 65 15.98 -4.25 -7.17
N ARG A 66 17.19 -3.78 -7.45
CA ARG A 66 18.36 -3.97 -6.57
C ARG A 66 17.97 -3.65 -5.11
N GLU A 67 18.52 -4.40 -4.15
CA GLU A 67 18.25 -4.37 -2.69
C GLU A 67 17.60 -3.08 -2.12
N PRO A 68 16.61 -3.20 -1.21
CA PRO A 68 15.92 -2.06 -0.63
C PRO A 68 16.85 -1.33 0.35
N GLU A 69 17.69 -0.43 -0.17
CA GLU A 69 18.52 0.44 0.68
C GLU A 69 18.48 1.92 0.27
N ALA A 70 18.07 2.28 -0.94
CA ALA A 70 18.11 3.69 -1.38
C ALA A 70 16.73 4.37 -1.49
N ALA A 71 15.73 3.65 -2.00
CA ALA A 71 14.42 4.24 -2.27
C ALA A 71 13.57 4.39 -0.99
N ASP A 72 13.64 3.41 -0.08
CA ASP A 72 12.91 3.46 1.18
C ASP A 72 13.49 4.52 2.13
N ASP A 73 14.81 4.69 2.13
CA ASP A 73 15.50 5.74 2.89
C ASP A 73 15.13 7.14 2.40
N GLU A 74 15.07 7.35 1.08
CA GLU A 74 14.63 8.64 0.53
C GLU A 74 13.14 8.90 0.83
N VAL A 75 12.28 7.87 0.80
CA VAL A 75 10.87 8.00 1.21
C VAL A 75 10.75 8.37 2.69
N LEU A 76 11.56 7.77 3.57
CA LEU A 76 11.60 8.11 5.00
C LEU A 76 12.10 9.54 5.21
N ARG A 77 13.16 9.94 4.52
CA ARG A 77 13.71 11.29 4.56
C ARG A 77 12.71 12.34 4.08
N LEU A 78 12.02 12.07 2.96
CA LEU A 78 11.00 12.97 2.43
C LEU A 78 9.81 13.11 3.39
N LYS A 79 9.37 12.01 4.02
CA LYS A 79 8.34 12.07 5.06
C LYS A 79 8.76 12.92 6.27
N ALA A 80 10.01 12.80 6.71
CA ALA A 80 10.55 13.63 7.79
C ALA A 80 10.59 15.12 7.41
N MET A 81 11.06 15.44 6.20
CA MET A 81 11.11 16.81 5.68
C MET A 81 9.70 17.43 5.58
N VAL A 82 8.71 16.67 5.13
CA VAL A 82 7.31 17.12 5.08
C VAL A 82 6.80 17.46 6.48
N GLY A 83 7.05 16.61 7.48
CA GLY A 83 6.68 16.89 8.86
C GLY A 83 7.32 18.17 9.42
N GLU A 84 8.62 18.37 9.16
CA GLU A 84 9.33 19.58 9.57
C GLU A 84 8.74 20.83 8.91
N LEU A 85 8.46 20.78 7.60
CA LEU A 85 7.87 21.90 6.87
C LEU A 85 6.45 22.21 7.33
N MET A 86 5.64 21.20 7.65
CA MET A 86 4.31 21.40 8.22
C MET A 86 4.38 22.11 9.56
N MET A 87 5.24 21.65 10.47
CA MET A 87 5.42 22.28 11.79
C MET A 87 5.90 23.73 11.66
N LYS A 88 6.85 24.00 10.75
CA LYS A 88 7.29 25.39 10.45
C LYS A 88 6.15 26.24 9.90
N ASN A 89 5.31 25.68 9.03
CA ASN A 89 4.17 26.38 8.46
C ASN A 89 3.16 26.75 9.55
N GLU A 90 2.82 25.82 10.44
CA GLU A 90 1.93 26.06 11.59
C GLU A 90 2.44 27.17 12.50
N LEU A 91 3.73 27.14 12.86
CA LEU A 91 4.39 28.19 13.65
C LEU A 91 4.36 29.56 12.95
N LEU A 92 4.60 29.60 11.63
CA LEU A 92 4.56 30.84 10.86
C LEU A 92 3.14 31.39 10.77
N ALA A 93 2.14 30.53 10.56
CA ALA A 93 0.74 30.91 10.55
C ALA A 93 0.30 31.50 11.89
N GLU A 94 0.73 30.90 13.01
CA GLU A 94 0.42 31.41 14.34
C GLU A 94 1.08 32.77 14.61
N LYS A 95 2.34 32.92 14.21
CA LYS A 95 3.03 34.22 14.31
C LYS A 95 2.34 35.30 13.48
N ALA A 96 1.87 34.98 12.27
CA ALA A 96 1.12 35.91 11.44
C ALA A 96 -0.17 36.34 12.13
N ARG A 97 -0.94 35.39 12.69
CA ARG A 97 -2.16 35.70 13.46
C ARG A 97 -1.90 36.61 14.64
N LEU A 98 -0.85 36.35 15.41
CA LEU A 98 -0.47 37.20 16.54
C LEU A 98 -0.10 38.62 16.06
N LEU A 99 0.64 38.76 14.97
CA LEU A 99 1.01 40.07 14.43
C LEU A 99 -0.19 40.82 13.84
N GLU A 100 -1.11 40.14 13.17
CA GLU A 100 -2.35 40.71 12.65
C GLU A 100 -3.29 41.14 13.79
N GLY A 101 -3.39 40.34 14.86
CA GLY A 101 -4.15 40.67 16.06
C GLY A 101 -3.54 41.80 16.90
N ASN A 102 -2.22 41.99 16.83
CA ASN A 102 -1.49 43.01 17.57
C ASN A 102 -1.13 44.23 16.71
N ALA A 103 -1.60 44.28 15.46
CA ALA A 103 -1.43 45.43 14.59
C ALA A 103 -2.31 46.59 15.12
N PRO A 104 -1.72 47.75 15.52
CA PRO A 104 -2.53 48.88 15.91
C PRO A 104 -3.38 49.30 14.70
N GLY A 105 -4.70 49.34 14.90
CA GLY A 105 -5.65 49.74 13.86
C GLY A 105 -5.25 51.09 13.28
N PHE A 106 -4.67 51.09 12.08
CA PHE A 106 -4.10 52.28 11.48
C PHE A 106 -5.25 53.24 11.14
N PRO A 107 -5.38 54.41 11.81
CA PRO A 107 -6.51 55.29 11.58
C PRO A 107 -6.22 56.07 10.30
N TRP A 108 -6.78 55.63 9.19
CA TRP A 108 -6.84 56.42 7.96
C TRP A 108 -7.58 57.73 8.26
N ARG A 109 -6.84 58.81 8.55
CA ARG A 109 -7.40 60.14 8.76
C ARG A 109 -7.79 60.69 7.39
N LYS A 110 -9.09 60.65 7.05
CA LYS A 110 -9.62 61.36 5.88
C LYS A 110 -9.30 62.85 6.03
N SER A 111 -8.41 63.36 5.18
CA SER A 111 -8.30 64.80 4.93
C SER A 111 -9.65 65.27 4.39
N ARG A 112 -10.34 66.11 5.17
CA ARG A 112 -11.41 66.95 4.65
C ARG A 112 -10.78 68.30 4.28
N GLY A 113 -11.12 68.77 3.09
CA GLY A 113 -10.65 70.03 2.51
C GLY A 113 -11.21 71.27 3.17
#